data_AF-A0A8B7DSK8-F1
#
_entry.id   AF-A0A8B7DSK8-F1
#
_cell.length_a   1.000
_cell.length_b   1.000
_cell.length_c   1.000
_cell.angle_alpha   90.00
_cell.angle_beta   90.00
_cell.angle_gamma   90.00
#
_symmetry.space_group_name_H-M   'P 1'
#
loop_
_entity.id
_entity.type
_entity.pdbx_description
1 polymer ?
#
loop_
_entity_poly.entity_id
_entity_poly.type
_entity_poly.pdbx_seq_one_letter_code
_entity_poly.pdbx_strand_id
1 'polypeptide(L)'
;MPDASNGYGCFGLSQDFQLLESRICPVHGGWSHWSLWSSCSQPCQSGIQTRHHSCNSPLPKYNGQQCNGYNIENKTCNSDKKCKKVTLNLNIVFKDEDYIEAYSNPTNGLSNVLKYKIKNAIQNLYNKFNKNVQFDMVLNSLKDGGENQ
;
A
#
# COMPACT_ATOMS: atom_id res chain seq x y z
N MET A 1 -19.44 26.55 -3.82
CA MET A 1 -20.71 26.64 -3.07
C MET A 1 -20.41 27.34 -1.76
N PRO A 2 -21.01 28.52 -1.51
CA PRO A 2 -20.82 29.26 -0.28
C PRO A 2 -21.95 28.96 0.71
N ASP A 3 -21.64 28.66 1.96
CA ASP A 3 -22.40 29.21 3.09
C ASP A 3 -21.60 29.05 4.39
N ALA A 4 -21.15 30.18 4.93
CA ALA A 4 -20.55 30.27 6.26
C ALA A 4 -21.15 31.50 6.96
N SER A 5 -22.45 31.40 7.24
CA SER A 5 -23.21 32.39 7.98
C SER A 5 -23.65 31.77 9.31
N ASN A 6 -22.85 31.93 10.36
CA ASN A 6 -23.33 32.08 11.74
C ASN A 6 -22.18 32.52 12.66
N GLY A 7 -22.35 33.72 13.23
CA GLY A 7 -21.34 34.43 14.00
C GLY A 7 -21.10 33.90 15.39
N TYR A 8 -19.96 34.30 15.97
CA TYR A 8 -19.85 35.09 17.19
C TYR A 8 -18.51 35.84 17.12
N GLY A 9 -18.55 37.17 17.11
CA GLY A 9 -17.35 38.01 17.09
C GLY A 9 -16.55 37.84 18.38
N CYS A 10 -15.26 37.51 18.27
CA CYS A 10 -14.34 37.55 19.39
C CYS A 10 -13.61 38.89 19.35
N PHE A 11 -14.00 39.83 20.21
CA PHE A 11 -13.29 41.08 20.41
C PHE A 11 -12.00 40.81 21.21
N GLY A 12 -10.86 41.18 20.62
CA GLY A 12 -9.61 41.28 21.35
C GLY A 12 -9.67 42.45 22.34
N LEU A 13 -9.54 42.11 23.63
CA LEU A 13 -9.27 42.93 24.81
C LEU A 13 -9.30 44.46 24.63
N SER A 14 -10.44 45.10 24.95
CA SER A 14 -10.44 46.47 25.47
C SER A 14 -10.35 46.41 27.00
N GLN A 15 -9.35 47.11 27.55
CA GLN A 15 -9.00 47.16 28.97
C GLN A 15 -10.19 47.48 29.87
N ASP A 16 -10.46 46.63 30.85
CA ASP A 16 -10.82 47.06 32.21
C ASP A 16 -10.63 45.92 33.22
N PHE A 17 -9.91 46.23 34.30
CA PHE A 17 -9.55 45.32 35.39
C PHE A 17 -10.70 45.28 36.41
N GLN A 18 -11.53 44.23 36.39
CA GLN A 18 -12.02 43.53 37.60
C GLN A 18 -12.94 42.35 37.23
N LEU A 19 -12.56 41.16 37.71
CA LEU A 19 -13.24 39.86 37.57
C LEU A 19 -13.31 39.28 36.15
N LEU A 20 -12.16 39.07 35.50
CA LEU A 20 -12.10 38.22 34.32
C LEU A 20 -11.82 36.78 34.77
N GLU A 21 -12.86 36.01 35.10
CA GLU A 21 -12.77 34.59 34.77
C GLU A 21 -12.54 34.54 33.25
N SER A 22 -11.29 34.36 32.84
CA SER A 22 -10.90 34.33 31.44
C SER A 22 -11.68 33.20 30.76
N ARG A 23 -12.79 33.51 30.10
CA ARG A 23 -13.52 32.54 29.29
C ARG A 23 -12.65 32.23 28.08
N ILE A 24 -11.88 31.15 28.19
CA ILE A 24 -11.03 30.70 27.10
C ILE A 24 -11.93 30.22 25.97
N CYS A 25 -11.80 30.81 24.78
CA CYS A 25 -12.61 30.44 23.62
C CYS A 25 -12.21 29.05 23.09
N PRO A 26 -13.17 28.23 22.65
CA PRO A 26 -12.88 26.98 21.96
C PRO A 26 -12.08 27.24 20.69
N VAL A 27 -11.00 26.50 20.49
CA VAL A 27 -10.24 26.48 19.24
C VAL A 27 -10.61 25.22 18.51
N HIS A 28 -11.37 25.34 17.42
CA HIS A 28 -11.71 24.20 16.58
C HIS A 28 -10.50 23.73 15.79
N GLY A 29 -10.40 22.42 15.56
CA GLY A 29 -9.33 21.82 14.77
C GLY A 29 -9.42 22.20 13.31
N GLY A 30 -8.27 22.45 12.69
CA GLY A 30 -8.14 22.62 11.25
C GLY A 30 -7.25 21.54 10.64
N TRP A 31 -7.59 21.14 9.41
CA TRP A 31 -6.77 20.21 8.64
C TRP A 31 -5.44 20.85 8.24
N SER A 32 -4.36 20.10 8.40
CA SER A 32 -3.06 20.41 7.80
C SER A 32 -3.14 20.34 6.28
N HIS A 33 -2.09 20.83 5.63
CA HIS A 33 -1.87 20.46 4.24
C HIS A 33 -1.74 18.95 4.10
N TRP A 34 -2.20 18.43 2.96
CA TRP A 34 -1.96 17.05 2.58
C TRP A 34 -0.48 16.76 2.44
N SER A 35 -0.08 15.55 2.84
CA SER A 35 1.20 14.98 2.50
C SER A 35 1.33 14.82 0.99
N LEU A 36 2.55 14.61 0.53
CA LEU A 36 2.79 14.06 -0.80
C LEU A 36 2.12 12.68 -0.92
N TRP A 37 1.77 12.32 -2.15
CA TRP A 37 1.30 10.97 -2.47
C TRP A 37 2.42 9.96 -2.24
N SER A 38 2.06 8.78 -1.72
CA SER A 38 2.96 7.64 -1.62
C SER A 38 3.41 7.18 -3.01
N SER A 39 4.45 6.34 -3.04
CA SER A 39 4.72 5.54 -4.24
C SER A 39 3.52 4.66 -4.58
N CYS A 40 3.30 4.44 -5.87
CA CYS A 40 2.24 3.55 -6.34
C CYS A 40 2.51 2.10 -5.88
N SER A 41 1.49 1.42 -5.37
CA SER A 41 1.60 0.04 -4.87
C SER A 41 1.99 -0.97 -5.96
N GLN A 42 1.68 -0.67 -7.22
CA GLN A 42 2.08 -1.48 -8.38
C GLN A 42 2.81 -0.60 -9.40
N PRO A 43 3.95 -1.04 -9.94
CA PRO A 43 4.72 -0.28 -10.93
C PRO A 43 4.04 -0.23 -12.31
N CYS A 44 3.15 -1.19 -12.58
CA CYS A 44 2.35 -1.33 -13.80
C CYS A 44 1.05 -2.09 -13.47
N GLN A 45 0.09 -2.12 -14.41
CA GLN A 45 -1.23 -2.76 -14.25
C GLN A 45 -2.07 -2.22 -13.08
N SER A 46 -2.16 -0.88 -12.98
CA SER A 46 -3.07 -0.20 -12.04
C SER A 46 -2.78 -0.51 -10.55
N GLY A 47 -2.02 0.37 -9.90
CA GLY A 47 -1.82 0.36 -8.45
C GLY A 47 -2.62 1.44 -7.73
N ILE A 48 -2.34 1.59 -6.44
CA ILE A 48 -2.95 2.59 -5.55
C ILE A 48 -1.82 3.40 -4.91
N GLN A 49 -2.00 4.72 -4.84
CA GLN A 49 -1.19 5.63 -4.04
C GLN A 49 -2.08 6.28 -2.98
N THR A 50 -1.47 6.60 -1.84
CA THR A 50 -2.17 7.10 -0.65
C THR A 50 -1.53 8.38 -0.18
N ARG A 51 -2.33 9.31 0.36
CA ARG A 51 -1.83 10.50 1.07
C ARG A 51 -2.61 10.73 2.35
N HIS A 52 -2.03 11.53 3.24
CA HIS A 52 -2.56 11.77 4.59
C HIS A 52 -2.51 13.25 4.94
N HIS A 53 -3.41 13.69 5.82
CA HIS A 53 -3.33 15.00 6.50
C HIS A 53 -3.71 14.83 7.96
N SER A 54 -3.47 15.85 8.78
CA SER A 54 -3.67 15.78 10.23
C SER A 54 -4.52 16.93 10.73
N CYS A 55 -5.34 16.69 11.75
CA CYS A 55 -6.13 17.75 12.40
C CYS A 55 -5.27 18.54 13.40
N ASN A 56 -4.36 19.37 12.89
CA ASN A 56 -3.39 20.08 13.72
C ASN A 56 -3.08 21.51 13.26
N SER A 57 -3.85 22.05 12.32
CA SER A 57 -3.64 23.38 11.74
C SER A 57 -4.91 24.24 11.82
N PRO A 58 -5.35 24.65 13.03
CA PRO A 58 -4.70 24.47 14.34
C PRO A 58 -5.13 23.17 15.05
N LEU A 59 -4.44 22.79 16.13
CA LEU A 59 -4.92 21.71 17.02
C LEU A 59 -6.18 22.17 17.78
N PRO A 60 -7.22 21.32 17.92
CA PRO A 60 -8.36 21.60 18.77
C PRO A 60 -7.94 21.86 20.22
N LYS A 61 -8.47 22.91 20.86
CA LYS A 61 -8.25 23.25 22.27
C LYS A 61 -9.52 23.78 22.92
N TYR A 62 -9.57 23.76 24.25
CA TYR A 62 -10.63 24.36 25.05
C TYR A 62 -12.04 23.90 24.64
N ASN A 63 -12.23 22.58 24.53
CA ASN A 63 -13.46 21.93 24.03
C ASN A 63 -13.85 22.30 22.59
N GLY A 64 -12.90 22.78 21.79
CA GLY A 64 -13.08 22.94 20.36
C GLY A 64 -13.25 21.60 19.65
N GLN A 65 -13.98 21.62 18.54
CA GLN A 65 -14.34 20.44 17.77
C GLN A 65 -13.15 19.86 17.03
N GLN A 66 -13.14 18.53 16.87
CA GLN A 66 -12.22 17.82 15.98
C GLN A 66 -12.57 18.08 14.52
N CYS A 67 -11.61 17.86 13.63
CA CYS A 67 -11.85 17.97 12.19
C CYS A 67 -12.79 16.86 11.73
N ASN A 68 -13.77 17.23 10.90
CA ASN A 68 -14.68 16.28 10.29
C ASN A 68 -14.11 15.79 8.94
N GLY A 69 -14.28 14.49 8.65
CA GLY A 69 -13.85 13.86 7.41
C GLY A 69 -12.69 12.87 7.60
N TYR A 70 -12.29 12.22 6.49
CA TYR A 70 -11.21 11.23 6.50
C TYR A 70 -9.83 11.90 6.50
N ASN A 71 -8.90 11.30 7.24
CA ASN A 71 -7.50 11.75 7.28
C ASN A 71 -6.62 11.09 6.20
N ILE A 72 -7.22 10.28 5.32
CA ILE A 72 -6.54 9.46 4.31
C ILE A 72 -7.29 9.59 2.99
N GLU A 73 -6.54 9.69 1.90
CA GLU A 73 -7.07 9.65 0.54
C GLU A 73 -6.31 8.63 -0.31
N ASN A 74 -7.03 7.86 -1.12
CA ASN A 74 -6.49 6.87 -2.04
C ASN A 74 -6.80 7.26 -3.48
N LYS A 75 -5.84 7.02 -4.38
CA LYS A 75 -6.02 7.26 -5.82
C LYS A 75 -5.36 6.15 -6.63
N THR A 76 -6.00 5.76 -7.73
CA THR A 76 -5.43 4.84 -8.71
C THR A 76 -4.24 5.48 -9.42
N CYS A 77 -3.20 4.69 -9.67
CA CYS A 77 -1.99 5.11 -10.39
C CYS A 77 -1.54 4.01 -11.35
N ASN A 78 -0.75 4.38 -12.37
CA ASN A 78 -0.20 3.43 -13.34
C ASN A 78 -1.25 2.58 -14.09
N SER A 79 -2.47 3.10 -14.29
CA SER A 79 -3.54 2.45 -15.07
C SER A 79 -3.13 2.19 -16.52
N ASP A 80 -2.40 3.12 -17.13
CA ASP A 80 -1.99 3.05 -18.54
C ASP A 80 -0.67 2.29 -18.74
N LYS A 81 0.01 1.91 -17.66
CA LYS A 81 1.30 1.21 -17.72
C LYS A 81 1.07 -0.29 -17.80
N LYS A 82 1.49 -0.91 -18.90
CA LYS A 82 1.46 -2.37 -19.07
C LYS A 82 2.75 -3.01 -18.55
N CYS A 83 2.64 -4.08 -17.78
CA CYS A 83 3.80 -4.88 -17.39
C CYS A 83 4.30 -5.71 -18.58
N LYS A 84 5.62 -5.82 -18.73
CA LYS A 84 6.24 -6.76 -19.66
C LYS A 84 6.07 -8.17 -19.09
N LYS A 85 5.57 -9.11 -19.90
CA LYS A 85 5.44 -10.51 -19.50
C LYS A 85 6.67 -11.29 -19.93
N VAL A 86 7.23 -12.09 -19.02
CA VAL A 86 8.37 -12.98 -19.28
C VAL A 86 8.00 -14.38 -18.83
N THR A 87 8.19 -15.38 -19.69
CA THR A 87 7.90 -16.77 -19.34
C THR A 87 9.19 -17.48 -18.93
N LEU A 88 9.15 -18.16 -17.78
CA LEU A 88 10.21 -19.00 -17.27
C LEU A 88 9.81 -20.45 -17.48
N ASN A 89 10.58 -21.18 -18.30
CA ASN A 89 10.40 -22.61 -18.48
C ASN A 89 11.56 -23.32 -17.78
N LEU A 90 11.25 -24.01 -16.68
CA LEU A 90 12.25 -24.65 -15.83
C LEU A 90 11.96 -26.15 -15.73
N ASN A 91 13.01 -26.95 -15.88
CA ASN A 91 12.99 -28.37 -15.51
C ASN A 91 13.74 -28.51 -14.20
N ILE A 92 13.15 -29.23 -13.23
CA ILE A 92 13.83 -29.62 -12.00
C ILE A 92 13.86 -31.13 -11.96
N VAL A 93 15.06 -31.68 -11.86
CA VAL A 93 15.28 -33.11 -11.67
C VAL A 93 15.51 -33.32 -10.18
N PHE A 94 14.64 -34.10 -9.56
CA PHE A 94 14.75 -34.49 -8.14
C PHE A 94 15.30 -35.89 -8.06
N LYS A 95 16.21 -36.12 -7.11
CA LYS A 95 16.58 -37.48 -6.73
C LYS A 95 15.36 -38.26 -6.24
N ASP A 96 15.41 -39.58 -6.38
CA ASP A 96 14.33 -40.48 -5.99
C ASP A 96 13.84 -40.29 -4.55
N GLU A 97 14.75 -40.06 -3.61
CA GLU A 97 14.45 -39.85 -2.19
C GLU A 97 13.73 -38.52 -1.91
N ASP A 98 13.95 -37.50 -2.74
CA ASP A 98 13.38 -36.16 -2.59
C ASP A 98 12.15 -35.93 -3.48
N TYR A 99 11.90 -36.84 -4.44
CA TYR A 99 10.82 -36.71 -5.40
C TYR A 99 9.48 -37.06 -4.77
N ILE A 100 8.56 -36.10 -4.81
CA ILE A 100 7.16 -36.31 -4.43
C ILE A 100 6.34 -36.43 -5.71
N GLU A 101 5.60 -37.52 -5.87
CA GLU A 101 4.73 -37.76 -7.05
C GLU A 101 3.77 -36.59 -7.30
N ALA A 102 3.30 -35.94 -6.24
CA ALA A 102 2.46 -34.75 -6.31
C ALA A 102 3.05 -33.59 -7.13
N TYR A 103 4.39 -33.50 -7.27
CA TYR A 103 5.05 -32.47 -8.07
C TYR A 103 4.88 -32.66 -9.58
N SER A 104 4.60 -33.88 -10.05
CA SER A 104 4.30 -34.15 -11.46
C SER A 104 3.00 -33.50 -11.94
N ASN A 105 2.04 -33.30 -11.04
CA ASN A 105 0.73 -32.74 -11.38
C ASN A 105 0.73 -31.22 -11.19
N PRO A 106 0.60 -30.40 -12.26
CA PRO A 106 0.64 -28.95 -12.18
C PRO A 106 -0.53 -28.33 -11.40
N THR A 107 -1.65 -29.05 -11.26
CA THR A 107 -2.81 -28.55 -10.50
C THR A 107 -2.72 -28.91 -9.01
N ASN A 108 -1.77 -29.76 -8.62
CA ASN A 108 -1.60 -30.15 -7.23
C ASN A 108 -1.14 -28.95 -6.38
N GLY A 109 -1.68 -28.85 -5.15
CA GLY A 109 -1.33 -27.79 -4.22
C GLY A 109 0.17 -27.71 -3.90
N LEU A 110 0.84 -28.86 -3.73
CA LEU A 110 2.28 -28.90 -3.45
C LEU A 110 3.11 -28.41 -4.65
N SER A 111 2.76 -28.85 -5.87
CA SER A 111 3.39 -28.36 -7.11
C SER A 111 3.21 -26.86 -7.29
N ASN A 112 1.99 -26.35 -7.02
CA ASN A 112 1.69 -24.92 -7.06
C ASN A 112 2.47 -24.11 -6.02
N VAL A 113 2.63 -24.62 -4.79
CA VAL A 113 3.43 -23.97 -3.75
C VAL A 113 4.90 -23.91 -4.16
N LEU A 114 5.46 -24.99 -4.70
CA LEU A 114 6.84 -25.02 -5.20
C LEU A 114 7.04 -24.00 -6.34
N LYS A 115 6.17 -24.06 -7.35
CA LYS A 115 6.14 -23.12 -8.48
C LYS A 115 6.07 -21.66 -8.00
N TYR A 116 5.18 -21.37 -7.04
CA TYR A 116 5.04 -20.02 -6.47
C TYR A 116 6.31 -19.57 -5.76
N LYS A 117 6.94 -20.42 -4.95
CA LYS A 117 8.17 -20.08 -4.22
C LYS A 117 9.32 -19.75 -5.17
N ILE A 118 9.54 -20.58 -6.20
CA ILE A 118 10.62 -20.36 -7.19
C ILE A 118 10.33 -19.09 -8.01
N LYS A 119 9.08 -18.92 -8.47
CA LYS A 119 8.66 -17.71 -9.18
C LYS A 119 8.91 -16.46 -8.35
N ASN A 120 8.53 -16.46 -7.08
CA ASN A 120 8.70 -15.31 -6.19
C ASN A 120 10.18 -15.01 -5.91
N ALA A 121 11.01 -16.04 -5.76
CA ALA A 121 12.45 -15.86 -5.59
C ALA A 121 13.09 -15.17 -6.80
N ILE A 122 12.79 -15.65 -8.02
CA ILE A 122 13.29 -15.03 -9.27
C ILE A 122 12.75 -13.62 -9.43
N GLN A 123 11.47 -13.41 -9.16
CA GLN A 123 10.86 -12.09 -9.25
C GLN A 123 11.49 -11.08 -8.28
N ASN A 124 11.77 -11.47 -7.03
CA ASN A 124 12.43 -10.61 -6.05
C ASN A 124 13.86 -10.23 -6.46
N LEU A 125 14.60 -11.16 -7.06
CA LEU A 125 15.94 -10.89 -7.59
C LEU A 125 15.87 -9.89 -8.75
N TYR A 126 14.95 -10.09 -9.70
CA TYR A 126 14.83 -9.26 -10.88
C TYR A 126 14.25 -7.86 -10.61
N ASN A 127 13.34 -7.75 -9.62
CA ASN A 127 12.71 -6.49 -9.23
C ASN A 127 13.70 -5.42 -8.73
N LYS A 128 14.93 -5.81 -8.36
CA LYS A 128 16.01 -4.85 -8.05
C LYS A 128 16.46 -4.06 -9.29
N PHE A 129 16.32 -4.64 -10.48
CA PHE A 129 16.73 -4.04 -11.75
C PHE A 129 15.55 -3.43 -12.49
N ASN A 130 14.44 -4.16 -12.61
CA ASN A 130 13.28 -3.70 -13.37
C ASN A 130 11.97 -4.21 -12.76
N LYS A 131 11.24 -3.29 -12.12
CA LYS A 131 9.96 -3.55 -11.44
C LYS A 131 8.79 -3.72 -12.40
N ASN A 132 8.93 -3.42 -13.70
CA ASN A 132 7.84 -3.45 -14.68
C ASN A 132 7.66 -4.83 -15.36
N VAL A 133 8.17 -5.90 -14.76
CA VAL A 133 8.14 -7.25 -15.32
C VAL A 133 7.27 -8.16 -14.47
N GLN A 134 6.41 -8.92 -15.15
CA GLN A 134 5.67 -10.02 -14.57
C GLN A 134 6.16 -11.33 -15.16
N PHE A 135 6.51 -12.25 -14.28
CA PHE A 135 6.91 -13.59 -14.68
C PHE A 135 5.68 -14.49 -14.76
N ASP A 136 5.59 -15.25 -15.84
CA ASP A 136 4.84 -16.50 -15.86
C ASP A 136 5.83 -17.66 -15.74
N MET A 137 5.42 -18.76 -15.12
CA MET A 137 6.31 -19.89 -14.88
C MET A 137 5.64 -21.17 -15.32
N VAL A 138 6.40 -21.98 -16.06
CA VAL A 138 6.12 -23.38 -16.32
C VAL A 138 7.21 -24.17 -15.61
N LEU A 139 6.77 -25.02 -14.68
CA LEU A 139 7.66 -25.87 -13.90
C LEU A 139 7.40 -27.32 -14.28
N ASN A 140 8.43 -28.00 -14.75
CA ASN A 140 8.40 -29.41 -15.06
C ASN A 140 9.26 -30.15 -14.04
N SER A 141 8.60 -30.96 -13.20
CA SER A 141 9.24 -31.71 -12.13
C SER A 141 9.48 -33.13 -12.61
N LEU A 142 10.74 -33.50 -12.72
CA LEU A 142 11.19 -34.80 -13.21
C LEU A 142 11.80 -35.59 -12.05
N LYS A 143 11.51 -36.89 -12.03
CA LYS A 143 12.21 -37.83 -11.16
C LYS A 143 13.52 -38.25 -11.85
N ASP A 144 14.62 -38.24 -11.11
CA ASP A 144 15.93 -38.69 -11.59
C ASP A 144 15.84 -40.20 -11.87
N GLY A 145 15.63 -40.57 -13.12
CA GLY A 145 15.68 -41.96 -13.53
C GLY A 145 17.14 -42.39 -13.51
N GLY A 146 17.65 -42.78 -12.34
CA GLY A 146 19.03 -43.25 -12.19
C GLY A 146 19.36 -44.23 -13.32
N GLU A 147 20.39 -43.89 -14.12
CA GLU A 147 20.98 -44.88 -15.01
C GLU A 147 21.51 -46.00 -14.12
N ASN A 148 20.86 -47.16 -14.19
CA ASN A 148 21.45 -48.40 -13.70
C ASN A 148 22.76 -48.61 -14.45
N GLN A 149 23.88 -48.35 -13.77
CA GLN A 149 25.20 -48.88 -14.12
C GLN A 149 25.73 -49.71 -12.96
#